data_AF-A0AAE4EJN2-F1
#
_entry.id   AF-A0AAE4EJN2-F1
#
_cell.length_a   1.000
_cell.length_b   1.000
_cell.length_c   1.000
_cell.angle_alpha   90.00
_cell.angle_beta   90.00
_cell.angle_gamma   90.00
#
_symmetry.space_group_name_H-M   'P 1'
#
loop_
_entity.id
_entity.type
_entity.pdbx_description
1 polymer ?
#
loop_
_entity_poly.entity_id
_entity_poly.type
_entity_poly.pdbx_seq_one_letter_code
_entity_poly.pdbx_strand_id
1 'polypeptide(L)' 'MNFAVRGPVTPEQVAAARHALGCGDLAEIRRPTREPLTFRRFWDNLTGAWHRTTVTVPVATERKFC' A
#
# COMPACT_ATOMS: atom_id res chain seq x y z
N MET A 1 -18.08 0.94 3.68
CA MET A 1 -17.44 2.04 2.92
C MET A 1 -17.33 1.59 1.47
N ASN A 2 -17.84 2.38 0.51
CA ASN A 2 -17.88 2.01 -0.91
C ASN A 2 -16.72 2.71 -1.65
N PHE A 3 -15.66 1.98 -1.97
CA PHE A 3 -14.53 2.47 -2.79
C PHE A 3 -14.85 2.39 -4.30
N ALA A 4 -16.08 2.73 -4.69
CA ALA A 4 -16.46 2.70 -6.09
C ALA A 4 -15.80 3.88 -6.82
N VAL A 5 -14.78 3.59 -7.64
CA VAL A 5 -14.31 4.52 -8.67
C VAL A 5 -15.50 4.77 -9.60
N ARG A 6 -16.06 5.97 -9.57
CA ARG A 6 -17.18 6.35 -10.43
C ARG A 6 -16.64 6.65 -11.83
N GLY A 7 -16.68 5.68 -12.73
CA GLY A 7 -16.36 5.85 -14.15
C GLY A 7 -15.23 4.94 -14.68
N PRO A 8 -14.91 5.03 -15.99
CA PRO A 8 -13.84 4.26 -16.60
C PRO A 8 -12.48 4.62 -15.98
N VAL A 9 -11.68 3.62 -15.65
CA VAL A 9 -10.31 3.80 -15.17
C VAL A 9 -9.40 4.08 -16.38
N THR A 10 -8.69 5.22 -16.36
CA THR A 10 -7.75 5.56 -17.44
C THR A 10 -6.35 4.95 -17.21
N PRO A 11 -5.55 4.75 -18.25
CA PRO A 11 -4.16 4.30 -18.11
C PRO A 11 -3.32 5.19 -17.19
N GLU A 12 -3.54 6.50 -17.22
CA GLU A 12 -2.83 7.47 -16.38
C GLU A 12 -3.19 7.27 -14.89
N GLN A 13 -4.46 7.00 -14.57
CA GLN A 13 -4.89 6.68 -13.21
C GLN A 13 -4.24 5.39 -12.71
N VAL A 14 -4.11 4.37 -13.58
CA VAL A 14 -3.40 3.12 -13.24
C VAL A 14 -1.92 3.38 -13.02
N ALA A 15 -1.29 4.22 -13.84
CA ALA A 15 0.12 4.56 -13.70
C ALA A 15 0.40 5.30 -12.39
N ALA A 16 -0.44 6.30 -12.05
CA ALA A 16 -0.36 7.02 -10.78
C ALA A 16 -0.52 6.08 -9.57
N ALA A 17 -1.53 5.21 -9.59
CA ALA A 17 -1.73 4.23 -8.52
C ALA A 17 -0.52 3.27 -8.37
N ARG A 18 0.07 2.83 -9.49
CA ARG A 18 1.28 1.98 -9.46
C ARG A 18 2.49 2.71 -8.90
N HIS A 19 2.63 4.00 -9.20
CA HIS A 19 3.68 4.84 -8.64
C HIS A 19 3.52 4.99 -7.12
N ALA A 20 2.30 5.33 -6.66
CA ALA A 20 1.99 5.48 -5.24
C ALA A 20 2.27 4.19 -4.42
N LEU A 21 2.00 3.01 -4.99
CA LEU A 21 2.32 1.72 -4.35
C LEU A 21 3.81 1.49 -4.10
N GLY A 22 4.69 2.28 -4.74
CA GLY A 22 6.14 2.24 -4.55
C GLY A 22 6.66 3.21 -3.48
N CYS A 23 5.79 4.01 -2.86
CA CYS A 23 6.19 5.08 -1.95
C CYS A 23 5.85 4.78 -0.48
N GLY A 24 6.67 5.31 0.44
CA GLY A 24 6.43 5.35 1.89
C GLY A 24 5.87 4.05 2.49
N ASP A 25 4.88 4.21 3.36
CA ASP A 25 4.24 3.08 4.07
C ASP A 25 3.53 2.08 3.13
N LEU A 26 3.11 2.52 1.94
CA LEU A 26 2.48 1.62 0.95
C LEU A 26 3.49 0.63 0.37
N ALA A 27 4.75 1.05 0.18
CA ALA A 27 5.83 0.15 -0.22
C ALA A 27 6.08 -0.92 0.85
N GLU A 28 6.09 -0.54 2.13
CA GLU A 28 6.28 -1.44 3.26
C GLU A 28 5.11 -2.42 3.45
N ILE A 29 3.87 -2.03 3.12
CA ILE A 29 2.72 -2.94 3.10
C ILE A 29 2.80 -3.92 1.92
N ARG A 30 3.26 -3.47 0.75
CA ARG A 30 3.28 -4.28 -0.47
C ARG A 30 4.41 -5.32 -0.48
N ARG A 31 5.56 -4.99 0.08
CA ARG A 31 6.76 -5.84 0.12
C ARG A 31 6.50 -7.26 0.70
N PRO A 32 5.78 -7.44 1.83
CA PRO A 32 5.37 -8.74 2.35
C PRO A 32 4.75 -9.68 1.31
N THR A 33 3.90 -9.16 0.42
CA THR A 33 3.16 -9.95 -0.58
C THR A 33 4.00 -10.48 -1.75
N ARG A 34 5.24 -9.98 -1.92
CA ARG A 34 6.07 -10.27 -3.10
C ARG A 34 7.33 -11.07 -2.84
N GLU A 35 7.88 -11.02 -1.63
CA GLU A 35 9.06 -11.85 -1.32
C GLU A 35 8.63 -13.24 -0.79
N PRO A 36 9.54 -14.24 -0.77
CA PRO A 36 9.23 -15.61 -0.36
C PRO A 36 8.65 -15.72 1.06
N LEU A 37 7.74 -16.67 1.26
CA LEU A 37 7.21 -17.01 2.59
C LEU A 37 8.24 -17.83 3.37
N THR A 38 8.89 -17.20 4.34
CA THR A 38 9.80 -17.86 5.28
C THR A 38 9.29 -17.73 6.70
N PHE A 39 9.67 -18.65 7.58
CA PHE A 39 9.24 -18.65 8.99
C PHE A 39 9.68 -17.37 9.72
N ARG A 40 10.91 -16.90 9.49
CA ARG A 40 11.40 -15.62 10.02
C ARG A 40 10.51 -14.46 9.59
N ARG A 41 10.16 -14.42 8.31
CA ARG A 41 9.37 -13.34 7.70
C ARG A 41 7.89 -13.39 8.11
N PHE A 42 7.37 -14.58 8.42
CA PHE A 42 6.07 -14.74 9.05
C PHE A 42 6.04 -14.06 10.44
N TRP A 43 7.06 -14.24 11.26
CA TRP A 43 7.19 -13.53 12.54
C TRP A 43 7.41 -12.03 12.39
N ASP A 44 8.23 -11.58 11.45
CA ASP A 44 8.43 -10.15 11.17
C ASP A 44 7.11 -9.50 10.71
N ASN A 45 6.32 -10.19 9.89
CA ASN A 45 5.01 -9.70 9.45
C ASN A 45 3.97 -9.72 10.57
N LEU A 46 3.94 -10.76 11.40
CA LEU A 46 2.99 -10.87 12.51
C LEU A 46 3.23 -9.77 13.56
N THR A 47 4.49 -9.57 13.96
CA THR A 47 4.85 -8.56 14.96
C THR A 47 4.74 -7.14 14.40
N GLY A 48 5.09 -6.92 13.13
CA GLY A 48 4.95 -5.62 12.46
C GLY A 48 3.51 -5.27 12.06
N ALA A 49 2.57 -6.22 12.12
CA ALA A 49 1.18 -5.99 11.70
C ALA A 49 0.50 -4.89 12.52
N TRP A 50 0.79 -4.79 13.82
CA TRP A 50 0.20 -3.78 14.70
C TRP A 50 0.46 -2.34 14.22
N HIS A 51 1.66 -2.08 13.68
CA HIS A 51 1.98 -0.77 13.11
C HIS A 51 1.33 -0.57 11.73
N ARG A 52 1.32 -1.60 10.89
CA ARG A 52 0.82 -1.54 9.50
C ARG A 52 -0.71 -1.51 9.38
N THR A 53 -1.44 -1.98 10.38
CA THR A 53 -2.93 -1.93 10.41
C THR A 53 -3.48 -0.54 10.71
N THR A 54 -2.63 0.42 11.10
CA THR A 54 -3.04 1.80 11.41
C THR A 54 -2.79 2.78 10.26
N VAL A 55 -2.26 2.31 9.12
CA VAL A 55 -1.97 3.17 7.96
C VAL A 55 -3.26 3.81 7.47
N THR A 56 -3.34 5.12 7.68
CA THR A 56 -4.42 5.98 7.20
C THR A 56 -3.94 6.65 5.93
N VAL A 57 -4.69 6.51 4.84
CA VAL A 57 -4.44 7.28 3.61
C VAL A 57 -5.25 8.57 3.71
N PRO A 58 -4.67 9.71 4.14
CA PRO A 58 -5.38 10.98 4.13
C PRO A 58 -5.76 11.34 2.70
N VAL A 59 -6.99 11.82 2.50
CA VAL A 59 -7.47 12.39 1.22
C VAL A 59 -6.65 13.61 0.75
N ALA A 60 -5.76 14.12 1.62
CA ALA A 60 -4.87 15.22 1.33
C ALA A 60 -3.43 14.75 1.02
N THR A 61 -3.08 14.95 -0.26
CA THR A 61 -1.74 15.13 -0.82
C THR A 61 -0.88 13.87 -1.00
N GLU A 62 -0.83 13.40 -2.25
CA GLU A 62 0.14 12.44 -2.79
C GLU A 62 1.58 12.73 -2.32
N ARG A 63 1.95 14.03 -2.20
CA ARG A 63 3.22 14.57 -1.68
C ARG A 63 3.64 14.13 -0.26
N LYS A 64 2.74 13.54 0.53
CA LYS A 64 3.09 13.03 1.87
C LYS A 64 3.62 11.60 1.83
N PHE A 65 3.35 10.87 0.74
CA PHE A 65 3.81 9.50 0.55
C PHE A 65 5.01 9.45 -0.39
N CYS A 66 4.98 10.26 -1.45
CA CYS A 66 6.08 10.62 -2.34
C CYS A 66 6.60 12.11 -2.25
#